data_AF-A0A1F6MG79-F1
#
_entry.id   AF-A0A1F6MG79-F1
#
_cell.length_a   1.000
_cell.length_b   1.000
_cell.length_c   1.000
_cell.angle_alpha   90.00
_cell.angle_beta   90.00
_cell.angle_gamma   90.00
#
_symmetry.space_group_name_H-M   'P 1'
#
loop_
_entity.id
_entity.type
_entity.pdbx_description
1 polymer ?
#
loop_
_entity_poly.entity_id
_entity_poly.type
_entity_poly.pdbx_seq_one_letter_code
_entity_poly.pdbx_strand_id
1 'polypeptide(L)'
;MQQFVVPQFIDVEDKIIGPVTVRQFLILLVAGLLVFIAYRLADFTLFIILLALIGGLALTVAFVKINGQTFHYFLLNIIQTMKKPSQRLWNKKYTDKELNFLRSYAMTPEAVEVVERKEVERRHIRDLSLIVNTGGYYRGEEE
;
A
#
# COMPACT_ATOMS: atom_id res chain seq x y z
N MET A 1 -3.33 7.02 26.76
CA MET A 1 -3.58 6.98 25.31
C MET A 1 -2.29 6.56 24.63
N GLN A 2 -2.27 5.41 23.93
CA GLN A 2 -1.10 5.01 23.17
C GLN A 2 -1.05 5.85 21.88
N GLN A 3 0.05 6.57 21.66
CA GLN A 3 0.30 7.31 20.43
C GLN A 3 1.04 6.39 19.45
N PHE A 4 0.42 6.13 18.30
CA PHE A 4 1.08 5.42 17.20
C PHE A 4 1.91 6.41 16.38
N VAL A 5 3.15 6.03 16.07
CA VAL A 5 4.01 6.83 15.20
C VAL A 5 3.54 6.62 13.77
N VAL A 6 3.07 7.69 13.11
CA VAL A 6 2.69 7.65 11.71
C VAL A 6 3.97 7.78 10.86
N PRO A 7 4.31 6.78 10.03
CA PRO A 7 5.47 6.89 9.14
C PRO A 7 5.23 8.00 8.10
N GLN A 8 6.15 8.95 7.99
CA GLN A 8 5.99 10.12 7.11
C GLN A 8 6.52 9.91 5.68
N PHE A 9 7.26 8.82 5.41
CA PHE A 9 7.93 8.58 4.14
C PHE A 9 7.58 7.22 3.52
N ILE A 10 6.31 6.83 3.53
CA ILE A 10 5.89 5.58 2.88
C ILE A 10 5.92 5.65 1.35
N ASP A 11 5.85 6.86 0.78
CA ASP A 11 5.74 7.09 -0.66
C ASP A 11 7.09 7.30 -1.36
N VAL A 12 8.18 7.45 -0.58
CA VAL A 12 9.51 7.71 -1.11
C VAL A 12 10.22 6.37 -1.31
N GLU A 13 10.50 6.02 -2.56
CA GLU A 13 11.33 4.85 -2.89
C GLU A 13 12.75 5.00 -2.33
N ASP A 14 13.31 3.88 -1.85
CA ASP A 14 14.69 3.80 -1.40
C ASP A 14 15.67 4.12 -2.52
N LYS A 15 16.66 4.96 -2.18
CA LYS A 15 17.73 5.39 -3.07
C LYS A 15 18.98 4.56 -2.79
N ILE A 16 19.56 3.97 -3.83
CA ILE A 16 20.79 3.16 -3.71
C ILE A 16 22.03 4.03 -3.96
N ILE A 17 22.03 4.78 -5.07
CA ILE A 17 23.19 5.54 -5.54
C ILE A 17 22.80 7.02 -5.65
N GLY A 18 23.13 7.79 -4.61
CA GLY A 18 22.80 9.21 -4.54
C GLY A 18 21.30 9.46 -4.71
N PRO A 19 20.84 10.14 -5.80
CA PRO A 19 19.42 10.40 -6.03
C PRO A 19 18.66 9.24 -6.70
N VAL A 20 19.33 8.16 -7.12
CA VAL A 20 18.77 7.10 -7.98
C VAL A 20 18.15 5.98 -7.15
N THR A 21 16.88 5.66 -7.43
CA THR A 21 16.16 4.54 -6.77
C THR A 21 16.55 3.19 -7.34
N VAL A 22 16.27 2.10 -6.61
CA VAL A 22 16.51 0.72 -7.07
C VAL A 22 15.95 0.48 -8.47
N ARG A 23 14.70 0.91 -8.68
CA ARG A 23 13.99 0.77 -9.95
C ARG A 23 14.66 1.55 -11.07
N GLN A 24 15.04 2.80 -10.81
CA GLN A 24 15.72 3.65 -11.79
C GLN A 24 17.08 3.07 -12.19
N PHE A 25 17.83 2.56 -11.22
CA PHE A 25 19.11 1.91 -11.46
C PHE A 25 18.95 0.70 -12.37
N LEU A 26 17.98 -0.18 -12.11
CA LEU A 26 17.71 -1.35 -12.97
C LEU A 26 17.33 -0.94 -14.40
N ILE A 27 16.50 0.09 -14.58
CA ILE A 27 16.13 0.60 -15.90
C ILE A 27 17.37 1.09 -16.66
N LEU A 28 18.23 1.87 -16.00
CA LEU A 28 19.47 2.38 -16.60
C LEU A 28 20.47 1.27 -16.91
N LEU A 29 20.56 0.25 -16.06
CA LEU A 29 21.43 -0.90 -16.27
C LEU A 29 21.00 -1.70 -17.51
N VAL A 30 19.70 -2.00 -17.64
CA VAL A 30 19.16 -2.70 -18.82
C VAL A 30 19.34 -1.86 -20.08
N ALA A 31 19.03 -0.56 -20.03
CA ALA A 31 19.21 0.34 -21.16
C ALA A 31 20.69 0.47 -21.56
N GLY A 32 21.60 0.55 -20.59
CA GLY A 32 23.04 0.60 -20.80
C GLY A 32 23.55 -0.67 -21.49
N LEU A 33 23.06 -1.85 -21.09
CA LEU A 33 23.38 -3.11 -21.76
C LEU A 33 22.87 -3.12 -23.21
N LEU A 34 21.64 -2.67 -23.47
CA LEU A 34 21.09 -2.58 -24.82
C LEU A 34 21.88 -1.61 -25.71
N VAL A 35 22.26 -0.45 -25.16
CA VAL A 35 23.10 0.54 -25.86
C VAL A 35 24.50 -0.03 -26.13
N PHE A 36 25.08 -0.78 -25.19
CA PHE A 36 26.37 -1.44 -25.38
C PHE A 36 26.31 -2.51 -26.48
N ILE A 37 25.24 -3.31 -26.53
CA ILE A 37 25.02 -4.27 -27.62
C ILE A 37 24.87 -3.53 -28.95
N ALA A 38 24.09 -2.44 -28.98
CA ALA A 38 23.96 -1.60 -30.17
C ALA A 38 25.30 -1.03 -30.63
N TYR A 39 26.13 -0.54 -29.71
CA TYR A 39 27.48 -0.06 -30.01
C TYR A 39 28.36 -1.13 -30.67
N ARG A 40 28.22 -2.39 -30.25
CA ARG A 40 29.04 -3.50 -30.75
C ARG A 40 28.61 -4.03 -32.12
N LEU A 41 27.32 -3.92 -32.44
CA LEU A 41 26.70 -4.58 -33.61
C LEU A 41 26.25 -3.60 -34.71
N ALA A 42 25.94 -2.35 -34.38
CA ALA A 42 25.43 -1.37 -35.32
C ALA A 42 26.54 -0.57 -36.01
N ASP A 43 26.27 -0.06 -37.21
CA ASP A 43 27.06 1.01 -37.81
C ASP A 43 26.92 2.33 -37.03
N PHE A 44 27.85 3.27 -37.23
CA PHE A 44 27.91 4.51 -36.45
C PHE A 44 26.61 5.33 -36.52
N THR A 45 25.98 5.40 -37.70
CA THR A 45 24.73 6.14 -37.90
C THR A 45 23.58 5.48 -37.16
N LEU A 46 23.42 4.16 -37.32
CA LEU A 46 22.38 3.40 -36.63
C LEU A 46 22.59 3.42 -35.11
N PHE A 47 23.84 3.35 -34.64
CA PHE A 47 24.19 3.46 -33.23
C PHE A 47 23.70 4.77 -32.61
N ILE A 48 23.94 5.92 -33.26
CA ILE A 48 23.49 7.23 -32.75
C ILE A 48 21.96 7.26 -32.64
N ILE A 49 21.25 6.72 -33.63
CA ILE A 49 19.78 6.68 -33.61
C ILE A 49 19.29 5.79 -32.46
N LEU A 50 19.86 4.59 -32.29
CA LEU A 50 19.50 3.70 -31.19
C LEU A 50 19.86 4.26 -29.82
N LEU A 51 21.01 4.94 -29.70
CA LEU A 51 21.41 5.61 -28.47
C LEU A 51 20.39 6.68 -28.07
N ALA A 52 19.98 7.52 -29.03
CA ALA A 52 18.99 8.56 -28.79
C ALA A 52 17.62 7.96 -28.43
N LEU A 53 17.18 6.92 -29.15
CA LEU A 53 15.89 6.26 -28.92
C LEU A 53 15.85 5.53 -27.58
N ILE A 54 16.78 4.59 -27.37
CA ILE A 54 16.83 3.73 -26.17
C ILE A 54 17.20 4.57 -24.95
N GLY A 55 18.22 5.42 -25.06
CA GLY A 55 18.65 6.29 -23.96
C GLY A 55 17.56 7.30 -23.58
N GLY A 56 16.95 7.94 -24.56
CA GLY A 56 15.83 8.89 -24.34
C GLY A 56 14.62 8.23 -23.68
N LEU A 57 14.21 7.05 -24.16
CA LEU A 57 13.12 6.29 -23.56
C LEU A 57 13.47 5.83 -22.13
N ALA A 58 14.67 5.31 -21.90
CA ALA A 58 15.10 4.85 -20.58
C ALA A 58 15.10 6.00 -19.56
N LEU A 59 15.64 7.17 -19.93
CA LEU A 59 15.64 8.35 -19.07
C LEU A 59 14.21 8.82 -18.77
N THR A 60 13.34 8.83 -19.78
CA THR A 60 11.93 9.21 -19.62
C THR A 60 11.23 8.27 -18.65
N VAL A 61 11.37 6.95 -18.85
CA VAL A 61 10.70 5.94 -18.02
C VAL A 61 11.25 5.92 -16.58
N ALA A 62 12.55 6.17 -16.40
CA ALA A 62 13.18 6.17 -15.09
C ALA A 62 12.85 7.42 -14.26
N PHE A 63 12.96 8.62 -14.85
CA PHE A 63 12.97 9.87 -14.09
C PHE A 63 11.69 10.71 -14.22
N VAL A 64 10.92 10.57 -15.30
CA VAL A 64 9.72 11.39 -15.47
C VAL A 64 8.62 10.89 -14.52
N LYS A 65 8.00 11.86 -13.85
CA LYS A 65 6.80 11.65 -13.04
C LYS A 65 5.72 12.59 -13.55
N ILE A 66 4.51 12.07 -13.70
CA ILE A 66 3.34 12.83 -14.16
C ILE A 66 2.33 12.79 -13.02
N ASN A 67 1.95 13.96 -12.49
CA ASN A 67 1.04 14.09 -11.35
C ASN A 67 1.44 13.24 -10.13
N GLY A 68 2.74 13.18 -9.81
CA GLY A 68 3.28 12.39 -8.71
C GLY A 68 3.41 10.88 -9.00
N GLN A 69 2.83 10.39 -10.08
CA GLN A 69 2.93 9.00 -10.50
C GLN A 69 4.15 8.78 -11.40
N THR A 70 4.79 7.62 -11.24
CA THR A 70 5.95 7.23 -12.07
C THR A 70 5.51 6.88 -13.49
N PHE A 71 6.36 7.19 -14.48
CA PHE A 71 5.99 7.11 -15.89
C PHE A 71 5.47 5.75 -16.35
N HIS A 72 6.04 4.65 -15.83
CA HIS A 72 5.61 3.30 -16.18
C HIS A 72 4.14 3.02 -15.79
N TYR A 73 3.69 3.48 -14.62
CA TYR A 73 2.28 3.35 -14.26
C TYR A 73 1.39 4.30 -15.06
N PHE A 74 1.87 5.51 -15.37
CA PHE A 74 1.16 6.42 -16.25
C PHE A 74 0.89 5.78 -17.63
N LEU A 75 1.91 5.18 -18.24
CA LEU A 75 1.78 4.48 -19.52
C LEU A 75 0.83 3.29 -19.42
N LEU A 76 0.95 2.49 -18.36
CA LEU A 76 0.06 1.38 -18.08
C LEU A 76 -1.40 1.84 -17.91
N ASN A 77 -1.62 2.98 -17.25
CA ASN A 77 -2.94 3.59 -17.09
C ASN A 77 -3.53 4.04 -18.43
N ILE A 78 -2.73 4.61 -19.33
CA ILE A 78 -3.16 4.95 -20.69
C ILE A 78 -3.63 3.69 -21.43
N ILE A 79 -2.80 2.65 -21.45
CA ILE A 79 -3.10 1.38 -22.15
C ILE A 79 -4.37 0.74 -21.57
N GLN A 80 -4.50 0.71 -20.24
CA GLN A 80 -5.72 0.19 -19.59
C GLN A 80 -6.96 1.02 -19.92
N THR A 81 -6.83 2.34 -20.00
CA THR A 81 -7.95 3.24 -20.30
C THR A 81 -8.42 3.06 -21.74
N MET A 82 -7.50 2.91 -22.69
CA MET A 82 -7.83 2.63 -24.09
C MET A 82 -8.60 1.31 -24.27
N LYS A 83 -8.30 0.31 -23.43
CA LYS A 83 -9.00 -1.00 -23.45
C LYS A 83 -10.37 -0.98 -22.77
N LYS A 84 -10.65 0.01 -21.90
CA LYS A 84 -11.91 0.07 -21.15
C LYS A 84 -13.02 0.70 -22.01
N PRO A 85 -14.24 0.15 -21.99
CA PRO A 85 -15.37 0.78 -22.66
C PRO A 85 -15.69 2.13 -22.01
N SER A 86 -15.98 3.14 -22.84
CA SER A 86 -16.36 4.48 -22.37
C SER A 86 -17.68 4.48 -21.60
N GLN A 87 -18.61 3.58 -21.97
CA GLN A 87 -19.89 3.45 -21.29
C GLN A 87 -19.73 2.74 -19.95
N ARG A 88 -20.05 3.46 -18.88
CA ARG A 88 -20.17 2.91 -17.53
C ARG A 88 -21.62 2.51 -17.31
N LEU A 89 -21.91 1.22 -17.38
CA LEU A 89 -23.22 0.69 -17.02
C LEU A 89 -23.25 0.37 -15.53
N TRP A 90 -24.28 0.85 -14.84
CA TRP A 90 -24.54 0.43 -13.47
C TRP A 90 -24.92 -1.05 -13.46
N ASN A 91 -24.07 -1.89 -12.89
CA ASN A 91 -24.30 -3.33 -12.80
C ASN A 91 -24.87 -3.67 -11.42
N LYS A 92 -26.20 -3.86 -11.34
CA LYS A 92 -26.86 -4.50 -10.19
C LYS A 92 -26.55 -5.99 -10.23
N LYS A 93 -25.34 -6.37 -9.82
CA LYS A 93 -24.90 -7.78 -9.82
C LYS A 93 -25.74 -8.66 -8.90
N TYR A 94 -26.27 -8.07 -7.83
CA TYR A 94 -27.08 -8.78 -6.86
C TYR A 94 -28.54 -8.71 -7.26
N THR A 95 -29.16 -9.88 -7.36
CA THR A 95 -30.61 -10.00 -7.39
C THR A 95 -31.16 -9.54 -6.04
N ASP A 96 -32.38 -8.97 -5.99
CA ASP A 96 -32.99 -8.51 -4.73
C ASP A 96 -32.98 -9.60 -3.63
N LYS A 97 -33.08 -10.88 -4.04
CA LYS A 97 -32.95 -12.05 -3.15
C LYS A 97 -31.56 -12.19 -2.53
N GLU A 98 -30.50 -12.02 -3.32
CA GLU A 98 -29.11 -12.10 -2.85
C GLU A 98 -28.76 -10.89 -1.97
N LEU A 99 -29.30 -9.71 -2.31
CA LEU A 99 -29.13 -8.51 -1.51
C LEU A 99 -29.81 -8.64 -0.14
N ASN A 100 -31.02 -9.21 -0.10
CA ASN A 100 -31.73 -9.50 1.14
C ASN A 100 -31.01 -10.58 1.96
N PHE A 101 -30.46 -11.61 1.32
CA PHE A 101 -29.63 -12.62 1.98
C PHE A 101 -28.37 -12.00 2.61
N LEU A 102 -27.60 -11.22 1.86
CA LEU A 102 -26.40 -10.53 2.37
C LEU A 102 -26.74 -9.52 3.47
N ARG A 103 -27.88 -8.83 3.37
CA ARG A 103 -28.38 -7.95 4.44
C ARG A 103 -28.72 -8.74 5.71
N SER A 104 -29.35 -9.90 5.57
CA SER A 104 -29.65 -10.77 6.70
C SER A 104 -28.39 -11.43 7.29
N TYR A 105 -27.39 -11.74 6.46
CA TYR A 105 -26.10 -12.32 6.87
C TYR A 105 -25.14 -11.28 7.49
N ALA A 106 -25.18 -10.02 7.05
CA ALA A 106 -24.48 -8.93 7.73
C ALA A 106 -25.17 -8.53 9.05
N MET A 107 -26.43 -8.96 9.23
CA MET A 107 -27.23 -8.70 10.42
C MET A 107 -27.34 -9.93 11.34
N THR A 108 -26.85 -11.10 10.92
CA THR A 108 -26.37 -12.06 11.90
C THR A 108 -25.21 -11.37 12.58
N PRO A 109 -25.29 -11.09 13.88
CA PRO A 109 -24.12 -10.61 14.58
C PRO A 109 -23.07 -11.69 14.33
N GLU A 110 -21.99 -11.37 13.60
CA GLU A 110 -20.69 -11.93 13.97
C GLU A 110 -20.71 -11.89 15.47
N ALA A 111 -20.59 -13.04 16.13
CA ALA A 111 -20.66 -13.14 17.58
C ALA A 111 -19.74 -12.05 18.10
N VAL A 112 -20.33 -10.90 18.44
CA VAL A 112 -19.66 -9.84 19.13
C VAL A 112 -19.29 -10.62 20.36
N GLU A 113 -18.01 -10.92 20.52
CA GLU A 113 -17.52 -11.43 21.78
C GLU A 113 -18.09 -10.43 22.77
N VAL A 114 -19.18 -10.83 23.42
CA VAL A 114 -19.78 -10.05 24.47
C VAL A 114 -18.67 -10.14 25.47
N VAL A 115 -17.78 -9.15 25.45
CA VAL A 115 -16.79 -8.95 26.49
C VAL A 115 -17.67 -8.89 27.71
N GLU A 116 -17.76 -10.00 28.44
CA GLU A 116 -18.55 -10.09 29.65
C GLU A 116 -17.97 -8.99 30.51
N ARG A 117 -18.68 -7.86 30.57
CA ARG A 117 -18.35 -6.80 31.48
C ARG A 117 -18.65 -7.40 32.83
N LYS A 118 -17.62 -7.96 33.48
CA LYS A 118 -17.71 -8.46 34.85
C LYS A 118 -18.47 -7.40 35.65
N GLU A 119 -19.62 -7.77 36.18
CA GLU A 119 -20.42 -6.82 36.96
C GLU A 119 -19.58 -6.35 38.13
N VAL A 120 -19.53 -5.04 38.31
CA VAL A 120 -18.71 -4.42 39.35
C VAL A 120 -19.38 -4.69 40.69
N GLU A 121 -18.98 -5.77 41.36
CA GLU A 121 -19.44 -6.05 42.71
C GLU A 121 -18.87 -5.00 43.70
N ARG A 122 -19.66 -4.66 44.73
CA ARG A 122 -19.21 -3.75 45.79
C ARG A 122 -17.91 -4.22 46.46
N ARG A 123 -17.66 -5.53 46.47
CA ARG A 123 -16.42 -6.14 46.98
C ARG A 123 -15.22 -5.66 46.16
N HIS A 124 -15.32 -5.72 44.83
CA HIS A 124 -14.26 -5.31 43.93
C HIS A 124 -13.86 -3.83 44.11
N ILE A 125 -14.84 -2.94 44.29
CA ILE A 125 -14.57 -1.51 44.57
C ILE A 125 -13.89 -1.32 45.93
N ARG A 126 -14.32 -2.05 46.95
CA ARG A 126 -13.69 -2.00 48.28
C ARG A 126 -12.25 -2.48 48.24
N ASP A 127 -11.99 -3.55 47.50
CA ASP A 127 -10.66 -4.16 47.45
C ASP A 127 -9.69 -3.26 46.66
N LEU A 128 -10.15 -2.62 45.56
CA LEU A 128 -9.38 -1.58 44.86
C LEU A 128 -9.08 -0.38 45.76
N SER A 129 -10.05 0.07 46.57
CA SER A 129 -9.84 1.14 47.55
C SER A 129 -8.78 0.78 48.60
N LEU A 130 -8.80 -0.46 49.09
CA LEU A 130 -7.80 -0.96 50.05
C LEU A 130 -6.41 -1.06 49.43
N ILE A 131 -6.29 -1.52 48.19
CA ILE A 131 -5.01 -1.58 47.47
C ILE A 131 -4.40 -0.18 47.34
N VAL A 132 -5.21 0.80 46.93
CA VAL A 132 -4.74 2.19 46.76
C VAL A 132 -4.34 2.82 48.10
N ASN A 133 -5.17 2.67 49.13
CA ASN A 133 -4.90 3.26 50.45
C ASN A 133 -3.70 2.61 51.17
N THR A 134 -3.42 1.33 50.90
CA THR A 134 -2.28 0.62 51.51
C THR A 134 -1.02 0.68 50.65
N GLY A 135 -1.02 1.44 49.55
CA GLY A 135 0.14 1.55 48.66
C GLY A 135 0.57 0.21 48.04
N GLY A 136 -0.37 -0.72 47.86
CA GLY A 136 -0.10 -2.05 47.28
C GLY A 136 0.32 -3.13 48.28
N TYR A 137 0.24 -2.87 49.60
CA TYR A 137 0.52 -3.88 50.62
C TYR A 137 -0.63 -4.90 50.77
N TYR A 138 -1.87 -4.48 50.52
CA TYR A 138 -3.02 -5.38 50.50
C TYR A 138 -3.05 -6.19 49.20
N ARG A 139 -3.08 -7.52 49.33
CA ARG A 139 -3.29 -8.48 48.23
C ARG A 139 -4.58 -9.23 48.55
N GLY A 140 -5.68 -8.86 47.89
CA GLY A 140 -6.94 -9.61 48.00
C GLY A 140 -6.68 -11.05 47.59
N GLU A 141 -7.12 -12.01 48.41
CA GLU A 141 -6.83 -13.43 48.21
C GLU A 141 -7.43 -13.97 46.91
N GLU A 142 -6.68 -14.89 46.32
CA GLU A 142 -6.99 -15.73 45.16
C GLU A 142 -8.14 -16.69 45.50
N GLU A 143 -9.34 -16.41 44.97
CA GLU A 143 -10.31 -17.44 44.56
C GLU A 143 -10.93 -17.04 43.22
#